data_AF-A0A4Y7PS88-F1
#
_entry.id   AF-A0A4Y7PS88-F1
#
_cell.length_a   1.000
_cell.length_b   1.000
_cell.length_c   1.000
_cell.angle_alpha   90.00
_cell.angle_beta   90.00
_cell.angle_gamma   90.00
#
_symmetry.space_group_name_H-M   'P 1'
#
loop_
_entity.id
_entity.type
_entity.pdbx_description
1 polymer ?
#
loop_
_entity_poly.entity_id
_entity_poly.type
_entity_poly.pdbx_seq_one_letter_code
_entity_poly.pdbx_strand_id
1 'polypeptide(L)'
;MENAAGMVPSGAQRAPADVLEMIFLICLPESNPKNYDHVTFPRPSMCEAPMVFGQICQSWRDVALSTPRLWACLSIPEEWSSMIWMKEWLRRSQSLPLSFQWT
;
A
#
# COMPACT_ATOMS: atom_id res chain seq x y z
N MET A 1 -10.03 -7.51 37.88
CA MET A 1 -9.39 -6.85 36.71
C MET A 1 -8.56 -7.93 36.03
N GLU A 2 -9.21 -8.70 35.16
CA GLU A 2 -8.62 -9.85 34.47
C GLU A 2 -7.74 -9.39 33.30
N ASN A 3 -6.50 -9.87 33.31
CA ASN A 3 -5.47 -9.53 32.33
C ASN A 3 -5.72 -10.27 31.01
N ALA A 4 -5.70 -9.55 29.89
CA ALA A 4 -5.78 -10.07 28.52
C ALA A 4 -4.48 -10.80 28.08
N ALA A 5 -3.92 -11.66 28.94
CA ALA A 5 -2.60 -12.27 28.78
C ALA A 5 -2.61 -13.61 28.00
N GLY A 6 -3.48 -13.77 27.00
CA GLY A 6 -3.62 -15.04 26.27
C GLY A 6 -4.01 -14.95 24.80
N MET A 7 -4.11 -13.76 24.21
CA MET A 7 -4.53 -13.65 22.81
C MET A 7 -3.33 -13.87 21.88
N VAL A 8 -3.22 -15.09 21.34
CA VAL A 8 -2.24 -15.40 20.29
C VAL A 8 -2.55 -14.54 19.07
N PRO A 9 -1.59 -13.74 18.57
CA PRO A 9 -1.83 -12.89 17.41
C PRO A 9 -2.17 -13.74 16.17
N SER A 10 -3.06 -13.22 15.33
CA SER A 10 -3.52 -13.92 14.14
C SER A 10 -2.36 -14.24 13.18
N GLY A 11 -2.57 -15.16 12.24
CA GLY A 11 -1.56 -15.47 11.22
C GLY A 11 -1.12 -14.23 10.44
N ALA A 12 -2.06 -13.32 10.15
CA ALA A 12 -1.78 -12.03 9.52
C ALA A 12 -0.78 -11.19 10.35
N GLN A 13 -0.96 -11.11 11.67
CA GLN A 13 -0.07 -10.34 12.55
C GLN A 13 1.32 -10.96 12.71
N ARG A 14 1.46 -12.27 12.50
CA ARG A 14 2.72 -13.02 12.68
C ARG A 14 3.51 -13.24 11.39
N ALA A 15 2.96 -12.85 10.25
CA ALA A 15 3.65 -13.01 8.97
C ALA A 15 4.95 -12.17 8.95
N PRO A 16 6.08 -12.72 8.48
CA PRO A 16 7.32 -11.96 8.31
C PRO A 16 7.15 -10.82 7.31
N ALA A 17 7.93 -9.74 7.47
CA ALA A 17 7.85 -8.56 6.62
C ALA A 17 8.03 -8.88 5.13
N ASP A 18 9.00 -9.73 4.77
CA ASP A 18 9.26 -10.09 3.37
C ASP A 18 8.08 -10.83 2.72
N VAL A 19 7.37 -11.65 3.50
CA VAL A 19 6.17 -12.37 3.03
C VAL A 19 5.02 -11.40 2.84
N LEU A 20 4.85 -10.44 3.75
CA LEU A 20 3.85 -9.38 3.62
C LEU A 20 4.12 -8.49 2.41
N GLU A 21 5.38 -8.07 2.21
CA GLU A 21 5.78 -7.32 1.02
C GLU A 21 5.46 -8.11 -0.26
N MET A 22 5.80 -9.41 -0.32
CA MET A 22 5.47 -10.25 -1.47
C MET A 22 3.96 -10.30 -1.73
N ILE A 23 3.14 -10.47 -0.69
CA ILE A 23 1.68 -10.45 -0.79
C ILE A 23 1.20 -9.11 -1.34
N PHE A 24 1.66 -8.00 -0.75
CA PHE A 24 1.24 -6.65 -1.15
C PHE A 24 1.56 -6.36 -2.61
N LEU A 25 2.75 -6.74 -3.05
CA LEU A 25 3.21 -6.54 -4.43
C LEU A 25 2.46 -7.39 -5.44
N ILE A 26 2.06 -8.62 -5.10
CA ILE A 26 1.25 -9.48 -5.97
C ILE A 26 -0.18 -8.92 -6.12
N CYS A 27 -0.68 -8.24 -5.09
CA CYS A 27 -1.99 -7.60 -5.11
C CYS A 27 -2.04 -6.26 -5.87
N LEU A 28 -0.93 -5.76 -6.40
CA LEU A 28 -0.93 -4.53 -7.18
C LEU A 28 -1.57 -4.75 -8.58
N PRO A 29 -2.20 -3.72 -9.17
CA PRO A 29 -2.80 -3.85 -10.50
C PRO A 29 -1.78 -4.18 -11.60
N GLU A 30 -0.54 -3.70 -11.47
CA GLU A 30 0.58 -3.93 -12.41
C GLU A 30 1.06 -5.38 -12.49
N SER A 31 0.88 -6.16 -11.42
CA SER A 31 1.29 -7.56 -11.36
C SER A 31 0.23 -8.52 -11.87
N ASN A 32 -0.96 -8.04 -12.25
CA ASN A 32 -2.01 -8.90 -12.79
C ASN A 32 -1.89 -8.97 -14.34
N PRO A 33 -1.40 -10.09 -14.90
CA PRO A 33 -1.26 -10.24 -16.34
C PRO A 33 -2.60 -10.21 -17.08
N LYS A 34 -3.75 -10.31 -16.40
CA LYS A 34 -5.07 -10.21 -17.04
C LYS A 34 -5.49 -8.77 -17.39
N ASN A 35 -4.77 -7.76 -16.92
CA ASN A 35 -5.03 -6.34 -17.21
C ASN A 35 -4.32 -5.91 -18.51
N TYR A 36 -4.69 -6.52 -19.63
CA TYR A 36 -3.99 -6.32 -20.91
C TYR A 36 -4.19 -4.94 -21.56
N ASP A 37 -5.10 -4.11 -21.04
CA ASP A 37 -5.59 -2.92 -21.78
C ASP A 37 -5.30 -1.57 -21.08
N HIS A 38 -4.86 -1.56 -19.82
CA HIS A 38 -4.44 -0.34 -19.13
C HIS A 38 -3.67 -0.65 -17.85
N VAL A 39 -2.55 0.05 -17.64
CA VAL A 39 -1.86 0.07 -16.35
C VAL A 39 -2.67 0.96 -15.41
N THR A 40 -3.36 0.37 -14.43
CA THR A 40 -4.12 1.14 -13.44
C THR A 40 -3.24 1.50 -12.26
N PHE A 41 -2.86 2.78 -12.13
CA PHE A 41 -2.22 3.27 -10.92
C PHE A 41 -3.24 3.44 -9.79
N PRO A 42 -2.83 3.24 -8.53
CA PRO A 42 -3.73 3.42 -7.41
C PRO A 42 -4.05 4.90 -7.18
N ARG A 43 -5.30 5.19 -6.85
CA ARG A 43 -5.72 6.50 -6.31
C ARG A 43 -5.35 6.57 -4.82
N PRO A 44 -5.08 7.76 -4.26
CA PRO A 44 -4.79 7.92 -2.83
C PRO A 44 -6.08 7.79 -1.98
N SER A 45 -6.68 6.60 -2.01
CA SER A 45 -7.95 6.25 -1.38
C SER A 45 -7.72 5.19 -0.31
N MET A 46 -8.54 5.22 0.74
CA MET A 46 -8.55 4.18 1.78
C MET A 46 -8.86 2.78 1.20
N CYS A 47 -9.52 2.69 0.05
CA CYS A 47 -9.92 1.43 -0.55
C CYS A 47 -8.86 0.85 -1.51
N GLU A 48 -7.78 1.57 -1.77
CA GLU A 48 -6.76 1.16 -2.74
C GLU A 48 -5.39 0.97 -2.07
N ALA A 49 -4.50 0.24 -2.74
CA ALA A 49 -3.11 0.10 -2.29
C ALA A 49 -2.39 1.47 -2.36
N PRO A 50 -1.47 1.78 -1.42
CA PRO A 50 -1.06 0.97 -0.27
C PRO A 50 -2.02 1.05 0.93
N MET A 51 -3.01 1.94 0.94
CA MET A 51 -3.76 2.31 2.14
C MET A 51 -4.59 1.17 2.71
N VAL A 52 -5.17 0.33 1.85
CA VAL A 52 -6.00 -0.80 2.26
C VAL A 52 -5.23 -1.80 3.13
N PHE A 53 -3.93 -2.01 2.88
CA PHE A 53 -3.10 -2.91 3.69
C PHE A 53 -2.91 -2.40 5.12
N GLY A 54 -2.84 -1.08 5.29
CA GLY A 54 -2.69 -0.44 6.60
C GLY A 54 -3.92 -0.52 7.51
N GLN A 55 -5.05 -1.00 7.01
CA GLN A 55 -6.30 -1.13 7.78
C GLN A 55 -6.45 -2.49 8.46
N ILE A 56 -5.59 -3.47 8.16
CA ILE A 56 -5.73 -4.84 8.63
C ILE A 56 -5.20 -5.01 10.05
N CYS A 57 -3.95 -4.64 10.30
CA CYS A 57 -3.36 -4.59 11.64
C CYS A 57 -2.14 -3.66 11.66
N GLN A 58 -1.60 -3.36 12.85
CA GLN A 58 -0.44 -2.50 13.00
C GLN A 58 0.79 -3.04 12.25
N SER A 59 1.06 -4.35 12.34
CA SER A 59 2.18 -4.98 11.62
C SER A 59 2.10 -4.79 10.10
N TRP A 60 0.92 -4.99 9.51
CA TRP A 60 0.71 -4.78 8.06
C TRP A 60 0.85 -3.32 7.68
N ARG A 61 0.38 -2.41 8.54
CA ARG A 61 0.56 -0.97 8.33
C ARG A 61 2.04 -0.62 8.29
N ASP A 62 2.82 -1.06 9.28
CA ASP A 62 4.24 -0.72 9.35
C ASP A 62 5.02 -1.22 8.12
N VAL A 63 4.70 -2.43 7.64
CA VAL A 63 5.29 -2.96 6.40
C VAL A 63 4.82 -2.16 5.18
N ALA A 64 3.52 -1.98 4.99
CA ALA A 64 3.00 -1.25 3.82
C ALA A 64 3.53 0.19 3.73
N LEU A 65 3.68 0.84 4.89
CA LEU A 65 4.25 2.18 5.03
C LEU A 65 5.76 2.22 4.73
N SER A 66 6.51 1.14 4.95
CA SER A 66 7.96 1.09 4.77
C SER A 66 8.42 0.49 3.43
N THR A 67 7.54 -0.23 2.71
CA THR A 67 7.83 -0.84 1.40
C THR A 67 7.75 0.19 0.26
N PRO A 68 8.87 0.68 -0.31
CA PRO A 68 8.84 1.83 -1.23
C PRO A 68 8.12 1.54 -2.55
N ARG A 69 8.18 0.28 -3.01
CA ARG A 69 7.56 -0.17 -4.27
C ARG A 69 6.04 0.02 -4.30
N LEU A 70 5.37 -0.02 -3.14
CA LEU A 70 3.92 0.23 -3.07
C LEU A 70 3.56 1.71 -3.30
N TRP A 71 4.53 2.61 -3.22
CA TRP A 71 4.37 4.05 -3.36
C TRP A 71 4.98 4.58 -4.67
N ALA A 72 5.47 3.69 -5.54
CA ALA A 72 6.13 4.06 -6.78
C ALA A 72 5.17 4.44 -7.92
N CYS A 73 3.85 4.28 -7.71
CA CYS A 73 2.82 4.59 -8.70
C CYS A 73 1.65 5.35 -8.07
N LEU A 74 1.10 6.33 -8.79
CA LEU A 74 0.03 7.21 -8.31
C LEU A 74 -0.90 7.66 -9.44
N SER A 75 -2.20 7.47 -9.26
CA SER A 75 -3.23 8.11 -10.08
C SER A 75 -3.64 9.43 -9.44
N ILE A 76 -3.50 10.53 -10.17
CA ILE A 76 -3.84 11.88 -9.70
C ILE A 76 -5.26 12.19 -10.19
N PRO A 77 -6.26 12.27 -9.29
CA PRO A 77 -7.61 12.67 -9.67
C PRO A 77 -7.65 14.16 -10.04
N GLU A 78 -8.38 14.54 -11.08
CA GLU A 78 -8.60 15.95 -11.44
C GLU A 78 -9.12 16.80 -10.26
N GLU A 79 -9.91 16.16 -9.40
CA GLU A 79 -10.63 16.79 -8.29
C GLU A 79 -9.73 17.02 -7.06
N TRP A 80 -8.55 16.40 -7.03
CA TRP A 80 -7.68 16.33 -5.86
C TRP A 80 -6.37 17.09 -6.09
N SER A 81 -6.40 18.39 -5.82
CA SER A 81 -5.22 19.26 -5.72
C SER A 81 -4.48 19.13 -4.38
N SER A 82 -4.76 18.09 -3.58
CA SER A 82 -4.13 17.93 -2.26
C SER A 82 -2.66 17.51 -2.40
N MET A 83 -1.76 18.48 -2.20
CA MET A 83 -0.32 18.23 -2.10
C MET A 83 0.07 17.27 -0.99
N ILE A 84 -0.80 17.01 0.00
CA ILE A 84 -0.47 16.17 1.16
C ILE A 84 -0.19 14.74 0.72
N TRP A 85 -1.08 14.13 -0.06
CA TRP A 85 -0.90 12.76 -0.53
C TRP A 85 0.27 12.65 -1.51
N MET A 86 0.44 13.63 -2.39
CA MET A 86 1.56 13.66 -3.33
C MET A 86 2.91 13.71 -2.60
N LYS A 87 3.04 14.57 -1.58
CA LYS A 87 4.23 14.61 -0.72
C LYS A 87 4.46 13.28 -0.02
N GLU A 88 3.40 12.63 0.43
CA GLU A 88 3.52 11.34 1.12
C GLU A 88 3.96 10.22 0.18
N TRP A 89 3.43 10.17 -1.05
CA TRP A 89 3.89 9.24 -2.09
C TRP A 89 5.35 9.46 -2.44
N LEU A 90 5.76 10.71 -2.71
CA LEU A 90 7.15 11.06 -2.98
C LEU A 90 8.09 10.69 -1.83
N ARG A 91 7.67 10.96 -0.59
CA ARG A 91 8.48 10.64 0.59
C ARG A 91 8.70 9.14 0.74
N ARG A 92 7.69 8.33 0.42
CA ARG A 92 7.72 6.88 0.66
C ARG A 92 8.18 6.05 -0.52
N SER A 93 8.11 6.55 -1.76
CA SER A 93 8.79 5.94 -2.90
C SER A 93 10.31 5.95 -2.72
N GLN A 94 10.83 6.79 -1.81
CA GLN A 94 12.25 6.93 -1.51
C GLN A 94 13.05 7.22 -2.78
N SER A 95 14.00 6.35 -3.14
CA SER A 95 14.83 6.47 -4.33
C SER A 95 14.19 5.90 -5.60
N LEU A 96 12.99 5.32 -5.53
CA LEU A 96 12.31 4.77 -6.70
C LEU A 96 11.67 5.89 -7.53
N PRO A 97 11.72 5.80 -8.87
CA PRO A 97 11.00 6.73 -9.73
C PRO A 97 9.49 6.61 -9.47
N LEU A 98 8.83 7.75 -9.27
CA LEU A 98 7.37 7.82 -9.14
C LEU A 98 6.74 7.91 -10.53
N SER A 99 6.00 6.88 -10.93
CA SER A 99 5.16 6.90 -12.12
C SER A 99 3.78 7.48 -11.76
N PHE A 100 3.22 8.32 -12.61
CA PHE A 100 1.89 8.90 -12.37
C PHE A 100 1.06 9.04 -13.64
N GLN A 101 -0.26 9.04 -13.45
CA GLN A 101 -1.25 9.26 -14.51
C GLN A 101 -2.37 10.16 -14.01
N TRP A 102 -3.09 10.80 -14.93
CA TRP A 102 -4.24 11.66 -14.65
C TRP A 102 -5.52 10.86 -14.86
N THR A 103 -6.49 10.97 -13.95
CA THR A 103 -7.74 10.17 -13.95
C THR A 103 -8.91 10.89 -13.30
#